data_AF-A0A559JM98-F1
#
_entry.id   AF-A0A559JM98-F1
#
_cell.length_a   1.000
_cell.length_b   1.000
_cell.length_c   1.000
_cell.angle_alpha   90.00
_cell.angle_beta   90.00
_cell.angle_gamma   90.00
#
_symmetry.space_group_name_H-M   'P 1'
#
loop_
_entity.id
_entity.type
_entity.pdbx_description
1 polymer ?
#
loop_
_entity_poly.entity_id
_entity_poly.type
_entity_poly.pdbx_seq_one_letter_code
_entity_poly.pdbx_strand_id
1 'polypeptide(L)' 'MSFFNKLTQERCPICKEPLTTDKSNTLFSHVIKSCPKDHYEKEFIPALEGYVEHYNVVPK' A
#
# COMPACT_ATOMS: atom_id res chain seq x y z
N MET A 1 16.58 -8.03 20.30
CA MET A 1 15.80 -9.10 19.65
C MET A 1 14.65 -8.47 18.89
N SER A 2 14.86 -8.21 17.60
CA SER A 2 13.94 -7.47 16.73
C SER A 2 12.84 -8.38 16.18
N PHE A 3 11.79 -8.63 16.96
CA PHE A 3 10.62 -9.42 16.51
C PHE A 3 9.40 -8.57 16.12
N PHE A 4 9.47 -7.23 16.20
CA PHE A 4 8.32 -6.36 15.96
C PHE A 4 8.14 -5.84 14.52
N ASN A 5 9.07 -6.11 13.60
CA ASN A 5 9.00 -5.55 12.23
C ASN A 5 8.11 -6.33 11.24
N LYS A 6 7.41 -7.40 11.67
CA LYS A 6 6.60 -8.25 10.77
C LYS A 6 5.08 -8.06 10.85
N LEU A 7 4.56 -7.26 11.79
CA LEU A 7 3.10 -7.08 11.93
C LEU A 7 2.50 -5.92 11.12
N THR A 8 3.30 -5.02 10.55
CA THR A 8 2.80 -3.85 9.80
C THR A 8 3.15 -3.86 8.31
N GLN A 9 3.84 -4.90 7.82
CA GLN A 9 3.99 -5.10 6.37
C GLN A 9 2.69 -5.67 5.82
N GLU A 10 1.81 -4.77 5.40
CA GLU A 10 0.68 -5.14 4.54
C GLU A 10 1.23 -5.93 3.35
N ARG A 11 0.61 -7.07 3.08
CA ARG A 11 0.93 -7.91 1.92
C ARG A 11 -0.22 -7.85 0.97
N CYS A 12 0.06 -7.88 -0.32
CA CYS A 12 -1.00 -7.96 -1.29
C CYS A 12 -1.78 -9.27 -1.14
N PRO A 13 -3.12 -9.25 -1.14
CA PRO A 13 -3.95 -10.46 -1.07
C PRO A 13 -3.81 -11.35 -2.31
N ILE A 14 -3.29 -10.83 -3.43
CA ILE A 14 -3.15 -11.54 -4.71
C ILE A 14 -1.71 -12.10 -4.86
N CYS A 15 -0.69 -11.22 -4.86
CA CYS A 15 0.72 -11.60 -5.03
C CYS A 15 1.35 -12.22 -3.75
N LYS A 16 0.77 -11.97 -2.57
CA LYS A 16 1.41 -12.18 -1.23
C LYS A 16 2.74 -11.44 -1.04
N GLU A 17 3.13 -10.60 -2.01
CA GLU A 17 4.32 -9.77 -1.94
C GLU A 17 4.11 -8.61 -0.96
N PRO A 18 5.20 -8.14 -0.32
CA PRO A 18 5.13 -6.98 0.55
C PRO A 18 4.72 -5.76 -0.26
N LEU A 19 3.72 -5.03 0.24
CA LEU A 19 3.36 -3.73 -0.31
C LEU A 19 4.50 -2.76 -0.10
N THR A 20 4.90 -2.09 -1.17
CA THR A 20 5.92 -1.03 -1.14
C THR A 20 5.22 0.30 -1.02
N THR A 21 5.71 1.16 -0.14
CA THR A 21 5.24 2.55 -0.06
C THR A 21 5.81 3.29 -1.28
N ASP A 22 5.04 3.38 -2.35
CA ASP A 22 5.43 4.11 -3.56
C ASP A 22 4.89 5.54 -3.44
N LYS A 23 5.79 6.52 -3.40
CA LYS A 23 5.47 7.96 -3.49
C LYS A 23 4.54 8.49 -2.39
N SER A 24 5.13 8.70 -1.22
CA SER A 24 4.66 9.75 -0.32
C SER A 24 4.93 11.11 -0.96
N ASN A 25 3.95 11.69 -1.65
CA ASN A 25 4.05 13.07 -2.13
C ASN A 25 3.90 13.96 -0.89
N THR A 26 5.03 14.38 -0.32
CA THR A 26 5.11 15.08 0.97
C THR A 26 4.31 16.38 1.00
N LEU A 27 4.07 16.97 -0.17
CA LEU A 27 3.22 18.15 -0.36
C LEU A 27 1.72 17.87 -0.13
N PHE A 28 1.25 16.65 -0.37
CA PHE A 28 -0.16 16.28 -0.26
C PHE A 28 -0.46 15.33 0.91
N SER A 29 0.56 15.00 1.73
CA SER A 29 0.45 14.01 2.82
C SER A 29 -0.24 12.72 2.38
N HIS A 30 -0.07 12.36 1.10
CA HIS A 30 -0.69 11.21 0.49
C HIS A 30 0.25 10.04 0.63
N VAL A 31 -0.18 8.98 1.32
CA VAL A 31 0.65 7.77 1.51
C VAL A 31 0.06 6.67 0.66
N ILE A 32 0.74 6.31 -0.42
CA ILE A 32 0.33 5.23 -1.31
C ILE A 32 1.20 4.00 -1.03
N LYS A 33 0.56 2.85 -0.83
CA LYS A 33 1.18 1.53 -0.69
C LYS A 33 0.71 0.66 -1.84
N SER A 34 1.57 0.31 -2.79
CA SER A 34 1.22 -0.50 -3.96
C SER A 34 2.01 -1.83 -4.00
N CYS A 35 1.41 -2.90 -4.54
CA CYS A 35 2.16 -4.13 -4.84
C CYS A 35 3.08 -3.80 -6.03
N PRO A 36 4.35 -4.23 -6.03
CA PRO A 36 5.24 -4.07 -7.18
C PRO A 36 4.72 -4.70 -8.48
N LYS A 37 3.72 -5.59 -8.38
CA LYS A 37 3.01 -6.20 -9.52
C LYS A 37 1.67 -5.54 -9.84
N ASP A 38 1.41 -4.36 -9.30
CA ASP A 38 0.21 -3.55 -9.55
C ASP A 38 -1.13 -4.20 -9.15
N HIS A 39 -1.14 -5.33 -8.43
CA HIS A 39 -2.38 -6.04 -8.11
C HIS A 39 -3.25 -5.37 -7.04
N TYR A 40 -2.64 -4.58 -6.16
CA TYR A 40 -3.33 -3.92 -5.05
C TYR A 40 -2.60 -2.64 -4.71
N GLU A 41 -3.36 -1.59 -4.48
CA GLU A 41 -2.87 -0.30 -4.03
C GLU A 41 -3.76 0.23 -2.90
N LYS A 42 -3.14 0.80 -1.88
CA LYS A 42 -3.81 1.42 -0.74
C LYS A 42 -3.30 2.83 -0.60
N GLU A 43 -4.20 3.76 -0.81
CA GLU A 43 -3.93 5.19 -0.79
C GLU A 43 -4.58 5.82 0.44
N PHE A 44 -3.79 6.48 1.28
CA PHE A 44 -4.32 7.26 2.40
C PHE A 44 -4.58 8.69 1.96
N ILE A 45 -5.86 9.09 1.96
CA ILE A 45 -6.31 10.42 1.57
C ILE A 45 -6.63 11.23 2.83
N PRO A 46 -5.78 12.18 3.26
CA PRO A 46 -6.02 12.95 4.47
C PRO A 46 -7.28 13.81 4.37
N ALA A 47 -7.66 14.25 3.17
CA ALA A 47 -8.89 15.01 2.93
C ALA A 47 -10.18 14.19 3.18
N LEU A 48 -10.10 12.85 3.14
CA LEU A 48 -11.21 11.94 3.44
C LEU A 48 -11.07 11.28 4.81
N GLU A 49 -10.02 11.62 5.57
CA GLU A 49 -9.63 10.96 6.84
C GLU A 49 -9.64 9.42 6.73
N GLY A 50 -9.28 8.89 5.55
CA GLY A 50 -9.58 7.52 5.18
C GLY A 50 -8.58 6.90 4.23
N TYR A 51 -8.75 5.60 4.01
CA TYR A 51 -7.95 4.81 3.08
C TYR A 51 -8.83 4.40 1.90
N VAL A 52 -8.31 4.57 0.69
CA VAL A 52 -8.88 4.05 -0.54
C VAL A 52 -8.08 2.83 -0.94
N GLU A 53 -8.77 1.72 -1.16
CA GLU A 53 -8.17 0.45 -1.54
C GLU A 53 -8.54 0.13 -3.00
N HIS A 54 -7.55 0.11 -3.88
CA HIS A 54 -7.68 -0.24 -5.28
C HIS A 54 -7.23 -1.69 -5.48
N TYR A 55 -8.13 -2.53 -6.01
CA TYR A 55 -7.85 -3.92 -6.35
C TYR A 55 -7.78 -4.05 -7.87
N ASN A 56 -6.59 -4.32 -8.41
CA ASN A 56 -6.39 -4.53 -9.83
C ASN A 56 -6.25 -6.04 -10.10
N VAL A 57 -7.37 -6.68 -10.45
CA VAL A 57 -7.46 -8.13 -10.70
C VAL A 57 -6.92 -8.56 -12.08
N VAL A 58 -6.45 -7.62 -12.90
CA VAL A 58 -5.88 -7.90 -14.23
C VAL A 58 -4.39 -7.54 -14.22
N PRO A 59 -3.48 -8.51 -13.97
CA PRO A 59 -2.06 -8.29 -14.21
C PRO A 59 -1.84 -7.97 -15.69
N LYS A 60 -1.09 -6.90 -15.96
CA LYS A 60 -0.72 -6.47 -17.31
C LYS A 60 0.55 -7.16 -17.80
#